data_AF-A0A9E1F2W0-F1
#
_entry.id   AF-A0A9E1F2W0-F1
#
_cell.length_a   1.000
_cell.length_b   1.000
_cell.length_c   1.000
_cell.angle_alpha   90.00
_cell.angle_beta   90.00
_cell.angle_gamma   90.00
#
_symmetry.space_group_name_H-M   'P 1'
#
loop_
_entity.id
_entity.type
_entity.pdbx_description
1 polymer ?
#
loop_
_entity_poly.entity_id
_entity_poly.type
_entity_poly.pdbx_seq_one_letter_code
_entity_poly.pdbx_strand_id
1 'polypeptide(L)'
;MNEVNDNEEQFVEVKTREINSNFYNYFIAFACFSWSVFQLYIAYFPLNTNISRSVHLAFAVGLVFLLYPVTFHKKAHSSLPFYDLVFCVVGVVAVLYPAVYFYELADRTGDYITQDIVISFLAIIVLLEAGRRVMGPALPIICILFLIYDHFGPYMPDIIAHQGASFEKIAGHMFLTTEGIFGVPIGVSVSFIYLFVLFGSLLERAGAGQYFINLAFSLLGKYRGGPAKASVIASGLTGMVSGSSTANVVTVGTFTIPLMKKAGLSRTKAGAIEVAAGVNGQLMPPIMGAAAFIIAEFLGMTYTNVMMAAVIPAFACYLSLFFIVHLESVKLGLKGINQSEFHSRFKIFVSGLHYITPI
;
A
#
# COMPACT_ATOMS: atom_id res chain seq x y z
N MET A 1 5.23 33.87 -16.64
CA MET A 1 6.45 33.50 -15.90
C MET A 1 6.17 33.84 -14.45
N ASN A 2 5.48 32.94 -13.76
CA ASN A 2 5.23 32.99 -12.32
C ASN A 2 5.69 31.62 -11.84
N GLU A 3 6.81 31.59 -11.13
CA GLU A 3 7.28 30.41 -10.40
C GLU A 3 6.18 30.06 -9.39
N VAL A 4 5.46 28.98 -9.67
CA VAL A 4 4.63 28.33 -8.67
C VAL A 4 5.62 27.74 -7.67
N ASN A 5 5.56 28.22 -6.45
CA ASN A 5 6.34 27.73 -5.32
C ASN A 5 6.09 26.22 -5.19
N ASP A 6 7.03 25.38 -5.63
CA ASP A 6 6.99 23.90 -5.58
C ASP A 6 6.99 23.32 -4.14
N ASN A 7 6.75 24.15 -3.13
CA ASN A 7 6.92 23.82 -1.71
C ASN A 7 5.61 23.52 -0.95
N GLU A 8 4.42 23.69 -1.55
CA GLU A 8 3.14 23.59 -0.80
C GLU A 8 2.23 22.40 -1.13
N GLU A 9 2.57 21.53 -2.09
CA GLU A 9 1.81 20.29 -2.37
C GLU A 9 2.68 19.04 -2.22
N GLN A 10 3.39 18.95 -1.10
CA GLN A 10 4.11 17.73 -0.75
C GLN A 10 3.12 16.75 -0.11
N PHE A 11 2.62 15.84 -0.94
CA PHE A 11 1.63 14.80 -0.62
C PHE A 11 1.91 14.06 0.70
N VAL A 12 0.84 13.48 1.24
CA VAL A 12 0.76 12.60 2.42
C VAL A 12 1.48 11.26 2.18
N GLU A 13 2.74 11.32 1.73
CA GLU A 13 3.62 10.19 1.59
C GLU A 13 4.79 10.43 2.53
N VAL A 14 4.92 9.59 3.56
CA VAL A 14 5.98 9.75 4.54
C VAL A 14 7.31 9.53 3.82
N LYS A 15 8.10 10.60 3.70
CA LYS A 15 9.41 10.52 3.05
C LYS A 15 10.30 9.53 3.79
N THR A 16 10.93 8.64 3.02
CA THR A 16 11.98 7.77 3.55
C THR A 16 13.26 8.58 3.80
N ARG A 17 14.22 7.96 4.49
CA ARG A 17 15.56 8.50 4.69
C ARG A 17 16.35 8.53 3.39
N GLU A 18 17.14 9.58 3.24
CA GLU A 18 18.11 9.79 2.17
C GLU A 18 19.49 9.91 2.79
N ILE A 19 20.02 8.79 3.32
CA ILE A 19 21.37 8.75 3.88
C ILE A 19 22.37 8.61 2.74
N ASN A 20 23.28 9.57 2.63
CA ASN A 20 24.36 9.55 1.64
C ASN A 20 25.51 8.61 2.06
N SER A 21 25.21 7.31 2.14
CA SER A 21 26.18 6.26 2.45
C SER A 21 25.92 5.04 1.58
N ASN A 22 26.90 4.68 0.75
CA ASN A 22 26.82 3.51 -0.12
C ASN A 22 26.58 2.22 0.68
N PHE A 23 27.28 2.05 1.82
CA PHE A 23 27.09 0.89 2.68
C PHE A 23 25.65 0.76 3.16
N TYR A 24 25.06 1.88 3.62
CA TYR A 24 23.68 1.90 4.09
C TYR A 24 22.68 1.53 2.99
N ASN A 25 22.86 2.11 1.80
CA ASN A 25 22.00 1.85 0.65
C ASN A 25 22.10 0.39 0.17
N TYR A 26 23.31 -0.18 0.12
CA TYR A 26 23.50 -1.59 -0.21
C TYR A 26 22.93 -2.52 0.86
N PHE A 27 23.05 -2.16 2.14
CA PHE A 27 22.48 -2.93 3.23
C PHE A 27 20.94 -2.98 3.15
N ILE A 28 20.28 -1.84 2.92
CA ILE A 28 18.83 -1.81 2.70
C ILE A 28 18.45 -2.60 1.46
N ALA A 29 19.15 -2.40 0.34
CA ALA A 29 18.86 -3.10 -0.90
C ALA A 29 18.96 -4.62 -0.70
N PHE A 30 19.97 -5.07 0.04
CA PHE A 30 20.14 -6.48 0.41
C PHE A 30 19.00 -6.98 1.32
N ALA A 31 18.56 -6.19 2.30
CA ALA A 31 17.44 -6.54 3.17
C ALA A 31 16.12 -6.64 2.40
N CYS A 32 15.81 -5.68 1.52
CA CYS A 32 14.64 -5.72 0.65
C CYS A 32 14.69 -6.92 -0.31
N PHE A 33 15.85 -7.16 -0.93
CA PHE A 33 16.05 -8.32 -1.81
C PHE A 33 15.87 -9.63 -1.06
N SER A 34 16.42 -9.74 0.15
CA SER A 34 16.26 -10.92 1.02
C SER A 34 14.81 -11.16 1.39
N TRP A 35 14.04 -10.10 1.70
CA TRP A 35 12.60 -10.21 1.96
C TRP A 35 11.85 -10.72 0.73
N SER A 36 12.17 -10.19 -0.46
CA SER A 36 11.58 -10.65 -1.72
C SER A 36 11.89 -12.12 -2.02
N VAL A 37 13.15 -12.52 -1.85
CA VAL A 37 13.56 -13.93 -2.01
C VAL A 37 12.84 -14.83 -1.01
N PHE A 38 12.75 -14.42 0.25
CA PHE A 38 12.03 -15.16 1.29
C PHE A 38 10.56 -15.35 0.91
N GLN A 39 9.89 -14.29 0.46
CA GLN A 39 8.47 -14.32 0.10
C GLN A 39 8.21 -15.21 -1.13
N LEU A 40 9.08 -15.17 -2.13
CA LEU A 40 9.04 -16.09 -3.27
C LEU A 40 9.32 -17.55 -2.85
N TYR A 41 10.27 -17.75 -1.94
CA TYR A 41 10.59 -19.07 -1.41
C TYR A 41 9.38 -19.69 -0.70
N ILE A 42 8.74 -18.98 0.23
CA ILE A 42 7.60 -19.54 0.96
C ILE A 42 6.34 -19.71 0.09
N ALA A 43 6.25 -18.98 -1.02
CA ALA A 43 5.18 -19.17 -2.00
C ALA A 43 5.30 -20.52 -2.73
N TYR A 44 6.53 -20.99 -2.95
CA TYR A 44 6.80 -22.28 -3.60
C TYR A 44 6.98 -23.44 -2.60
N PHE A 45 7.62 -23.17 -1.46
CA PHE A 45 7.85 -24.10 -0.36
C PHE A 45 7.22 -23.57 0.93
N PRO A 46 5.91 -23.84 1.16
CA PRO A 46 5.20 -23.32 2.31
C PRO A 46 5.84 -23.71 3.64
N LEU A 47 6.08 -22.71 4.49
CA LEU A 47 6.50 -22.89 5.87
C LEU A 47 5.29 -22.86 6.81
N ASN A 48 5.51 -23.22 8.08
CA ASN A 48 4.52 -22.99 9.13
C ASN A 48 4.07 -21.51 9.13
N THR A 49 2.77 -21.28 9.26
CA THR A 49 2.16 -19.95 9.17
C THR A 49 2.65 -18.99 10.23
N ASN A 50 2.89 -19.43 11.47
CA ASN A 50 3.41 -18.55 12.52
C ASN A 50 4.85 -18.14 12.21
N ILE A 51 5.67 -19.09 11.76
CA ILE A 51 7.06 -18.81 11.36
C ILE A 51 7.10 -17.84 10.19
N SER A 52 6.31 -18.06 9.14
CA SER A 52 6.29 -17.18 7.97
C SER A 52 5.79 -15.77 8.30
N ARG A 53 4.76 -15.64 9.13
CA ARG A 53 4.23 -14.35 9.61
C ARG A 53 5.25 -13.59 10.46
N SER A 54 5.94 -14.26 11.38
CA SER A 54 7.00 -13.66 12.20
C SER A 54 8.19 -13.17 11.38
N VAL A 55 8.71 -13.98 10.45
CA VAL A 55 9.84 -13.57 9.61
C VAL A 55 9.45 -12.43 8.67
N HIS A 56 8.25 -12.48 8.09
CA HIS A 56 7.72 -11.39 7.27
C HIS A 56 7.62 -10.07 8.05
N LEU A 57 7.04 -10.12 9.26
CA LEU A 57 6.93 -8.94 10.12
C LEU A 57 8.30 -8.43 10.58
N ALA A 58 9.28 -9.31 10.78
CA ALA A 58 10.65 -8.93 11.12
C ALA A 58 11.31 -8.08 10.03
N PHE A 59 11.16 -8.46 8.76
CA PHE A 59 11.63 -7.64 7.65
C PHE A 59 10.93 -6.27 7.62
N ALA A 60 9.59 -6.26 7.77
CA ALA A 60 8.82 -5.03 7.79
C ALA A 60 9.27 -4.08 8.91
N VAL A 61 9.34 -4.56 10.15
CA VAL A 61 9.77 -3.78 11.33
C VAL A 61 11.20 -3.27 11.16
N GLY A 62 12.14 -4.14 10.76
CA GLY A 62 13.52 -3.74 10.54
C GLY A 62 13.65 -2.64 9.49
N LEU A 63 12.97 -2.80 8.34
CA LEU A 63 12.98 -1.80 7.29
C LEU A 63 12.29 -0.50 7.72
N VAL A 64 11.23 -0.55 8.53
CA VAL A 64 10.55 0.67 9.01
C VAL A 64 11.51 1.55 9.81
N PHE A 65 12.22 0.98 10.78
CA PHE A 65 13.13 1.78 11.63
C PHE A 65 14.40 2.24 10.92
N LEU A 66 14.83 1.52 9.88
CA LEU A 66 15.90 1.98 9.00
C LEU A 66 15.40 3.12 8.11
N LEU A 67 14.29 2.92 7.38
CA LEU A 67 13.85 3.83 6.32
C LEU A 67 13.05 5.04 6.79
N TYR A 68 12.30 4.96 7.89
CA TYR A 68 11.36 6.02 8.27
C TYR A 68 11.80 6.72 9.57
N PRO A 69 12.11 8.03 9.51
CA PRO A 69 12.50 8.77 10.70
C PRO A 69 11.32 9.03 11.65
N VAL A 70 11.64 9.27 12.93
CA VAL A 70 10.64 9.62 13.97
C VAL A 70 9.89 10.92 13.65
N THR A 71 10.58 11.87 13.00
CA THR A 71 10.09 13.23 12.75
C THR A 71 10.21 13.61 11.28
N PHE A 72 9.35 14.50 10.82
CA PHE A 72 9.33 15.05 9.47
C PHE A 72 10.43 16.11 9.19
N HIS A 73 11.35 16.34 10.14
CA HIS A 73 12.39 17.35 9.98
C HIS A 73 13.43 16.88 8.94
N LYS A 74 13.83 17.77 8.01
CA LYS A 74 14.82 17.47 6.95
C LYS A 74 16.09 16.77 7.47
N LYS A 75 16.62 17.17 8.64
CA LYS A 75 17.81 16.55 9.27
C LYS A 75 17.60 15.10 9.72
N ALA A 76 16.36 14.70 9.99
CA ALA A 76 16.02 13.34 10.40
C ALA A 76 16.14 12.34 9.24
N HIS A 77 16.13 12.82 7.98
CA HIS A 77 16.27 12.01 6.78
C HIS A 77 17.73 11.72 6.41
N SER A 78 18.69 12.50 6.91
CA SER A 78 20.10 12.41 6.49
C SER A 78 20.99 11.56 7.41
N SER A 79 20.46 10.98 8.48
CA SER A 79 21.22 10.14 9.41
C SER A 79 20.35 9.07 10.09
N LEU A 80 20.98 7.97 10.52
CA LEU A 80 20.36 6.93 11.33
C LEU A 80 20.74 7.16 12.81
N PRO A 81 19.81 7.66 13.65
CA PRO A 81 20.07 7.86 15.06
C PRO A 81 20.13 6.52 15.80
N PHE A 82 20.90 6.49 16.89
CA PHE A 82 21.08 5.30 17.73
C PHE A 82 19.74 4.71 18.23
N TYR A 83 18.77 5.56 18.62
CA TYR A 83 17.49 5.06 19.12
C TYR A 83 16.72 4.25 18.06
N ASP A 84 16.88 4.57 16.78
CA ASP A 84 16.25 3.81 15.70
C ASP A 84 16.90 2.46 15.48
N LEU A 85 18.22 2.40 15.67
CA LEU A 85 18.92 1.12 15.66
C LEU A 85 18.46 0.25 16.84
N VAL A 86 18.24 0.83 18.02
CA VAL A 86 17.68 0.11 19.17
C VAL A 86 16.28 -0.41 18.86
N PHE A 87 15.37 0.44 18.37
CA PHE A 87 14.01 0.01 17.99
C PHE A 87 14.03 -1.05 16.88
N CYS A 88 14.94 -0.93 15.90
CA CYS A 88 15.14 -1.92 14.86
C CYS A 88 15.54 -3.29 15.46
N VAL A 89 16.58 -3.32 16.30
CA VAL A 89 17.09 -4.58 16.87
C VAL A 89 16.08 -5.19 17.84
N VAL A 90 15.58 -4.40 18.79
CA VAL A 90 14.59 -4.86 19.77
C VAL A 90 13.32 -5.32 19.07
N GLY A 91 12.86 -4.57 18.06
CA GLY A 91 11.68 -4.91 17.28
C GLY A 91 11.83 -6.20 16.51
N VAL A 92 12.92 -6.36 15.75
CA VAL A 92 13.20 -7.58 14.98
C VAL A 92 13.31 -8.80 15.91
N VAL A 93 14.04 -8.68 17.02
CA VAL A 93 14.16 -9.78 18.00
C VAL A 93 12.80 -10.11 18.62
N ALA A 94 12.01 -9.10 18.98
CA ALA A 94 10.71 -9.31 19.59
C ALA A 94 9.74 -10.02 18.63
N VAL A 95 9.60 -9.55 17.39
CA VAL A 95 8.65 -10.14 16.42
C VAL A 95 9.08 -11.51 15.88
N LEU A 96 10.38 -11.85 15.97
CA LEU A 96 10.87 -13.20 15.69
C LEU A 96 10.65 -14.18 16.84
N TYR A 97 10.32 -13.70 18.05
CA TYR A 97 10.16 -14.54 19.23
C TYR A 97 9.20 -15.72 19.02
N PRO A 98 7.98 -15.52 18.44
CA PRO A 98 7.06 -16.64 18.22
C PRO A 98 7.56 -17.68 17.21
N ALA A 99 8.47 -17.30 16.30
CA ALA A 99 9.09 -18.24 15.37
C ALA A 99 10.22 -19.04 16.02
N VAL A 100 11.02 -18.38 16.88
CA VAL A 100 12.17 -19.02 17.54
C VAL A 100 11.71 -19.98 18.63
N TYR A 101 10.73 -19.58 19.44
CA TYR A 101 10.19 -20.36 20.57
C TYR A 101 8.87 -21.05 20.21
N PHE A 102 8.71 -21.43 18.94
CA PHE A 102 7.45 -21.94 18.40
C PHE A 102 6.92 -23.15 19.17
N TYR A 103 7.78 -24.14 19.44
CA TYR A 103 7.37 -25.36 20.15
C TYR A 103 7.07 -25.10 21.62
N GLU A 104 7.92 -24.31 22.28
CA GLU A 104 7.77 -24.02 23.70
C GLU A 104 6.52 -23.19 23.98
N LEU A 105 6.16 -22.25 23.09
CA LEU A 105 4.93 -21.49 23.19
C LEU A 105 3.70 -22.36 22.94
N ALA A 106 3.78 -23.32 22.01
CA ALA A 106 2.70 -24.27 21.77
C ALA A 106 2.43 -25.13 23.02
N ASP A 107 3.48 -25.57 23.72
CA ASP A 107 3.37 -26.41 24.91
C ASP A 107 2.82 -25.68 26.16
N ARG A 108 2.86 -24.34 26.20
CA ARG A 108 2.35 -23.53 27.32
C ARG A 108 1.27 -22.52 26.92
N THR A 109 0.43 -22.89 25.96
CA THR A 109 -0.65 -22.02 25.47
C THR A 109 -1.56 -21.56 26.64
N GLY A 110 -1.58 -20.26 26.91
CA GLY A 110 -2.38 -19.67 27.99
C GLY A 110 -1.69 -19.66 29.38
N ASP A 111 -0.57 -20.34 29.54
CA ASP A 111 0.29 -20.33 30.74
C ASP A 111 1.66 -19.73 30.42
N TYR A 112 1.63 -18.48 29.96
CA TYR A 112 2.81 -17.78 29.48
C TYR A 112 3.74 -17.35 30.61
N ILE A 113 5.05 -17.55 30.42
CA ILE A 113 6.04 -17.10 31.39
C ILE A 113 6.28 -15.59 31.30
N THR A 114 6.87 -15.00 32.33
CA THR A 114 7.17 -13.54 32.37
C THR A 114 7.94 -13.06 31.13
N GLN A 115 8.86 -13.87 30.61
CA GLN A 115 9.62 -13.54 29.40
C GLN A 115 8.71 -13.36 28.18
N ASP A 116 7.74 -14.26 27.98
CA ASP A 116 6.79 -14.19 26.86
C ASP A 116 5.98 -12.88 26.92
N ILE A 117 5.53 -12.52 28.12
CA ILE A 117 4.74 -11.31 28.37
C ILE A 117 5.57 -10.05 28.17
N VAL A 118 6.80 -9.99 28.69
CA VAL A 118 7.69 -8.83 28.50
C VAL A 118 7.98 -8.59 27.02
N ILE A 119 8.28 -9.65 26.26
CA ILE A 119 8.54 -9.54 24.82
C ILE A 119 7.28 -9.10 24.06
N SER A 120 6.12 -9.62 24.45
CA SER A 120 4.82 -9.21 23.89
C SER A 120 4.56 -7.72 24.09
N PHE A 121 4.80 -7.20 25.30
CA PHE A 121 4.68 -5.77 25.58
C PHE A 121 5.63 -4.92 24.76
N LEU A 122 6.91 -5.32 24.67
CA LEU A 122 7.90 -4.62 23.85
C LEU A 122 7.51 -4.62 22.38
N ALA A 123 7.04 -5.74 21.85
CA ALA A 123 6.58 -5.85 20.47
C ALA A 123 5.41 -4.89 20.19
N ILE A 124 4.41 -4.83 21.08
CA ILE A 124 3.27 -3.91 20.93
C ILE A 124 3.74 -2.44 20.87
N ILE A 125 4.65 -2.03 21.77
CA ILE A 125 5.18 -0.66 21.78
C ILE A 125 5.95 -0.36 20.48
N VAL A 126 6.82 -1.28 20.05
CA VAL A 126 7.58 -1.16 18.80
C VAL A 126 6.63 -1.03 17.61
N LEU A 127 5.57 -1.85 17.55
CA LEU A 127 4.61 -1.86 16.44
C LEU A 127 3.75 -0.59 16.41
N LEU A 128 3.35 -0.06 17.56
CA LEU A 128 2.67 1.23 17.66
C LEU A 128 3.55 2.36 17.11
N GLU A 129 4.83 2.37 17.47
CA GLU A 129 5.79 3.35 16.97
C GLU A 129 6.09 3.16 15.47
N ALA A 130 6.24 1.92 15.00
CA ALA A 130 6.41 1.61 13.58
C ALA A 130 5.19 2.08 12.77
N GLY A 131 3.97 1.78 13.25
CA GLY A 131 2.72 2.24 12.65
C GLY A 131 2.61 3.76 12.63
N ARG A 132 3.03 4.44 13.71
CA ARG A 132 3.07 5.91 13.78
C ARG A 132 3.95 6.52 12.70
N ARG A 133 5.10 5.93 12.43
CA ARG A 133 6.05 6.44 11.44
C ARG A 133 5.55 6.28 10.01
N VAL A 134 4.88 5.17 9.70
CA VAL A 134 4.43 4.88 8.33
C VAL A 134 3.07 5.51 8.03
N MET A 135 2.13 5.45 8.97
CA MET A 135 0.72 5.83 8.75
C MET A 135 0.30 7.10 9.52
N GLY A 136 1.20 7.69 10.31
CA GLY A 136 0.90 8.82 11.17
C GLY A 136 0.28 8.42 12.52
N PRO A 137 0.00 9.40 13.41
CA PRO A 137 -0.39 9.14 14.79
C PRO A 137 -1.83 8.63 14.97
N ALA A 138 -2.71 8.82 13.98
CA ALA A 138 -4.13 8.50 14.11
C ALA A 138 -4.37 7.03 14.45
N LEU A 139 -3.76 6.10 13.71
CA LEU A 139 -3.96 4.66 13.92
C LEU A 139 -3.41 4.17 15.28
N PRO A 140 -2.16 4.49 15.69
CA PRO A 140 -1.66 4.15 17.02
C PRO A 140 -2.49 4.74 18.16
N ILE A 141 -2.99 5.97 18.02
CA ILE A 141 -3.87 6.59 19.05
C ILE A 141 -5.12 5.74 19.22
N ILE A 142 -5.77 5.35 18.12
CA ILE A 142 -6.96 4.49 18.18
C ILE A 142 -6.62 3.15 18.83
N CYS A 143 -5.52 2.50 18.46
CA CYS A 143 -5.08 1.26 19.08
C CYS A 143 -4.86 1.40 20.60
N ILE A 144 -4.19 2.47 21.04
CA ILE A 144 -3.96 2.74 22.46
C ILE A 144 -5.29 2.94 23.20
N LEU A 145 -6.23 3.68 22.62
CA LEU A 145 -7.55 3.89 23.22
C LEU A 145 -8.29 2.56 23.41
N PHE A 146 -8.23 1.64 22.44
CA PHE A 146 -8.86 0.32 22.57
C PHE A 146 -8.13 -0.60 23.55
N LEU A 147 -6.80 -0.52 23.66
CA LEU A 147 -6.05 -1.26 24.68
C LEU A 147 -6.38 -0.76 26.10
N ILE A 148 -6.55 0.56 26.25
CA ILE A 148 -7.01 1.17 27.51
C ILE A 148 -8.45 0.71 27.80
N TYR A 149 -9.33 0.76 26.81
CA TYR A 149 -10.71 0.28 26.96
C TYR A 149 -10.76 -1.20 27.37
N ASP A 150 -9.92 -2.06 26.78
CA ASP A 150 -9.88 -3.49 27.14
C ASP A 150 -9.47 -3.71 28.59
N HIS A 151 -8.55 -2.90 29.13
CA HIS A 151 -8.18 -2.97 30.54
C HIS A 151 -9.26 -2.39 31.48
N PHE A 152 -9.79 -1.21 31.13
CA PHE A 152 -10.71 -0.46 31.99
C PHE A 152 -12.19 -0.76 31.73
N GLY A 153 -12.51 -1.79 30.94
CA GLY A 153 -13.87 -2.26 30.65
C GLY A 153 -14.83 -2.31 31.86
N PRO A 154 -14.40 -2.75 33.06
CA PRO A 154 -15.28 -2.81 34.23
C PRO A 154 -15.74 -1.45 34.75
N TYR A 155 -15.03 -0.37 34.42
CA TYR A 155 -15.32 1.00 34.87
C TYR A 155 -16.11 1.82 33.85
N MET A 156 -16.49 1.21 32.72
CA MET A 156 -17.23 1.87 31.65
C MET A 156 -18.74 1.91 31.94
N PRO A 157 -19.52 2.77 31.26
CA PRO A 157 -20.98 2.75 31.35
C PRO A 157 -21.56 1.39 30.95
N ASP A 158 -22.66 0.98 31.58
CA ASP A 158 -23.29 -0.34 31.41
C ASP A 158 -23.49 -0.78 29.95
N ILE A 159 -23.69 0.16 29.04
CA ILE A 159 -23.91 -0.12 27.61
C ILE A 159 -22.67 -0.66 26.89
N ILE A 160 -21.46 -0.39 27.40
CA ILE A 160 -20.18 -0.83 26.83
C ILE A 160 -19.28 -1.50 27.88
N ALA A 161 -19.76 -1.74 29.10
CA ALA A 161 -18.96 -2.37 30.15
C ALA A 161 -18.70 -3.85 29.84
N HIS A 162 -17.51 -4.33 30.20
CA HIS A 162 -17.13 -5.74 30.12
C HIS A 162 -16.16 -6.11 31.24
N GLN A 163 -15.83 -7.41 31.40
CA GLN A 163 -14.98 -7.93 32.48
C GLN A 163 -13.56 -7.35 32.55
N GLY A 164 -13.11 -6.67 31.49
CA GLY A 164 -11.73 -6.22 31.33
C GLY A 164 -10.71 -7.35 31.16
N ALA A 165 -9.46 -6.97 30.91
CA ALA A 165 -8.33 -7.89 30.83
C ALA A 165 -7.11 -7.33 31.59
N SER A 166 -6.37 -8.22 32.27
CA SER A 166 -5.09 -7.85 32.89
C SER A 166 -4.06 -7.54 31.81
N PHE A 167 -3.02 -6.78 32.18
CA PHE A 167 -1.92 -6.46 31.28
C PHE A 167 -1.28 -7.72 30.66
N GLU A 168 -1.08 -8.78 31.44
CA GLU A 168 -0.52 -10.04 30.92
C GLU A 168 -1.47 -10.69 29.90
N LYS A 169 -2.78 -10.69 30.18
CA LYS A 169 -3.78 -11.26 29.28
C LYS A 169 -3.85 -10.49 27.97
N ILE A 170 -3.82 -9.15 28.02
CA ILE A 170 -3.82 -8.29 26.83
C ILE A 170 -2.58 -8.56 25.99
N ALA A 171 -1.39 -8.50 26.59
CA ALA A 171 -0.14 -8.67 25.84
C ALA A 171 -0.03 -10.09 25.24
N GLY A 172 -0.33 -11.12 26.03
CA GLY A 172 -0.32 -12.50 25.56
C GLY A 172 -1.34 -12.75 24.45
N HIS A 173 -2.57 -12.24 24.58
CA HIS A 173 -3.58 -12.39 23.55
C HIS A 173 -3.21 -11.64 22.26
N MET A 174 -2.77 -10.38 22.38
CA MET A 174 -2.42 -9.54 21.22
C MET A 174 -1.20 -10.05 20.45
N PHE A 175 -0.21 -10.64 21.11
CA PHE A 175 1.06 -10.96 20.45
C PHE A 175 1.35 -12.47 20.30
N LEU A 176 0.90 -13.32 21.23
CA LEU A 176 1.24 -14.75 21.22
C LEU A 176 0.15 -15.62 20.58
N THR A 177 -1.00 -15.03 20.22
CA THR A 177 -2.09 -15.74 19.54
C THR A 177 -2.26 -15.27 18.10
N THR A 178 -3.06 -16.02 17.34
CA THR A 178 -3.45 -15.68 15.96
C THR A 178 -4.69 -14.79 15.87
N GLU A 179 -5.22 -14.32 17.00
CA GLU A 179 -6.38 -13.40 17.03
C GLU A 179 -5.94 -11.93 17.16
N GLY A 180 -4.64 -11.69 17.39
CA GLY A 180 -4.05 -10.36 17.50
C GLY A 180 -3.16 -9.99 16.31
N ILE A 181 -1.96 -9.50 16.61
CA ILE A 181 -0.97 -8.99 15.65
C ILE A 181 -0.66 -10.00 14.54
N PHE A 182 -0.47 -11.28 14.90
CA PHE A 182 -0.18 -12.33 13.93
C PHE A 182 -1.44 -12.94 13.30
N GLY A 183 -2.57 -12.25 13.33
CA GLY A 183 -3.82 -12.73 12.78
C GLY A 183 -3.94 -12.65 11.27
N VAL A 184 -5.17 -12.51 10.80
CA VAL A 184 -5.51 -12.53 9.39
C VAL A 184 -4.84 -11.38 8.59
N PRO A 185 -4.59 -10.16 9.10
CA PRO A 185 -3.96 -9.10 8.29
C PRO A 185 -2.53 -9.45 7.86
N ILE A 186 -1.70 -9.93 8.80
CA ILE A 186 -0.34 -10.40 8.49
C ILE A 186 -0.42 -11.68 7.64
N GLY A 187 -1.39 -12.57 7.91
CA GLY A 187 -1.62 -13.77 7.12
C GLY A 187 -1.92 -13.51 5.65
N VAL A 188 -2.78 -12.53 5.35
CA VAL A 188 -3.09 -12.12 3.98
C VAL A 188 -1.88 -11.42 3.36
N SER A 189 -1.16 -10.60 4.14
CA SER A 189 0.07 -9.93 3.68
C SER A 189 1.13 -10.89 3.18
N VAL A 190 1.41 -11.92 4.00
CA VAL A 190 2.38 -12.97 3.71
C VAL A 190 1.99 -13.77 2.47
N SER A 191 0.72 -14.16 2.37
CA SER A 191 0.25 -15.10 1.34
C SER A 191 0.16 -14.48 -0.05
N PHE A 192 -0.34 -13.24 -0.17
CA PHE A 192 -0.66 -12.66 -1.48
C PHE A 192 -0.30 -11.18 -1.64
N ILE A 193 -0.54 -10.33 -0.63
CA ILE A 193 -0.37 -8.87 -0.78
C ILE A 193 1.06 -8.54 -1.18
N TYR A 194 2.02 -9.13 -0.48
CA TYR A 194 3.42 -8.84 -0.75
C TYR A 194 3.81 -9.22 -2.17
N LEU A 195 3.37 -10.38 -2.66
CA LEU A 195 3.66 -10.84 -4.02
C LEU A 195 3.04 -9.91 -5.06
N PHE A 196 1.80 -9.46 -4.84
CA PHE A 196 1.14 -8.50 -5.71
C PHE A 196 1.85 -7.14 -5.72
N VAL A 197 2.24 -6.61 -4.57
CA VAL A 197 2.98 -5.34 -4.47
C VAL A 197 4.38 -5.47 -5.08
N LEU A 198 5.09 -6.55 -4.80
CA LEU A 198 6.40 -6.83 -5.40
C LEU A 198 6.29 -6.87 -6.91
N PHE A 199 5.33 -7.63 -7.43
CA PHE A 199 5.09 -7.78 -8.85
C PHE A 199 4.65 -6.46 -9.51
N GLY A 200 3.71 -5.73 -8.89
CA GLY A 200 3.27 -4.41 -9.33
C GLY A 200 4.44 -3.43 -9.42
N SER A 201 5.31 -3.41 -8.40
CA SER A 201 6.51 -2.55 -8.38
C SER A 201 7.52 -2.90 -9.48
N LEU A 202 7.70 -4.20 -9.78
CA LEU A 202 8.56 -4.68 -10.87
C LEU A 202 7.99 -4.28 -12.23
N LEU A 203 6.68 -4.45 -12.44
CA LEU A 203 5.99 -4.04 -13.66
C LEU A 203 6.07 -2.53 -13.89
N GLU A 204 5.80 -1.74 -12.85
CA GLU A 204 5.90 -0.30 -12.91
C GLU A 204 7.31 0.13 -13.30
N ARG A 205 8.33 -0.45 -12.65
CA ARG A 205 9.74 -0.17 -12.96
C ARG A 205 10.17 -0.64 -14.33
N ALA A 206 9.57 -1.72 -14.86
CA ALA A 206 9.80 -2.18 -16.22
C ALA A 206 9.19 -1.25 -17.29
N GLY A 207 8.26 -0.36 -16.91
CA GLY A 207 7.64 0.63 -17.80
C GLY A 207 6.21 0.31 -18.18
N ALA A 208 5.51 -0.57 -17.45
CA ALA A 208 4.13 -0.93 -17.70
C ALA A 208 3.19 0.31 -17.65
N GLY A 209 3.40 1.24 -16.72
CA GLY A 209 2.61 2.47 -16.62
C GLY A 209 2.67 3.30 -17.92
N GLN A 210 3.88 3.56 -18.43
CA GLN A 210 4.05 4.28 -19.70
C GLN A 210 3.44 3.53 -20.87
N TYR A 211 3.57 2.20 -20.89
CA TYR A 211 2.93 1.36 -21.89
C TYR A 211 1.40 1.51 -21.89
N PHE A 212 0.75 1.45 -20.73
CA PHE A 212 -0.70 1.57 -20.62
C PHE A 212 -1.20 2.96 -21.02
N ILE A 213 -0.47 4.01 -20.67
CA ILE A 213 -0.74 5.37 -21.16
C ILE A 213 -0.69 5.38 -22.69
N ASN A 214 0.42 4.91 -23.28
CA ASN A 214 0.59 4.90 -24.74
C ASN A 214 -0.48 4.07 -25.45
N LEU A 215 -0.85 2.92 -24.88
CA LEU A 215 -1.91 2.06 -25.38
C LEU A 215 -3.26 2.79 -25.37
N ALA A 216 -3.66 3.36 -24.23
CA ALA A 216 -4.92 4.08 -24.09
C ALA A 216 -5.03 5.25 -25.07
N PHE A 217 -3.95 6.04 -25.21
CA PHE A 217 -3.91 7.15 -26.17
C PHE A 217 -3.95 6.67 -27.62
N SER A 218 -3.26 5.57 -27.98
CA SER A 218 -3.29 5.03 -29.34
C SER A 218 -4.69 4.56 -29.76
N LEU A 219 -5.44 4.00 -28.81
CA LEU A 219 -6.80 3.53 -29.00
C LEU A 219 -7.76 4.71 -29.10
N LEU A 220 -7.71 5.65 -28.15
CA LEU A 220 -8.77 6.62 -27.90
C LEU A 220 -8.49 8.06 -28.36
N GLY A 221 -7.23 8.45 -28.53
CA GLY A 221 -6.81 9.85 -28.76
C GLY A 221 -7.44 10.52 -29.98
N LYS A 222 -7.72 9.75 -31.04
CA LYS A 222 -8.36 10.24 -32.28
C LYS A 222 -9.85 10.55 -32.15
N TYR A 223 -10.51 10.02 -31.11
CA TYR A 223 -11.94 10.20 -30.94
C TYR A 223 -12.23 11.51 -30.23
N ARG A 224 -13.49 11.96 -30.32
CA ARG A 224 -13.98 13.11 -29.56
C ARG A 224 -13.79 12.89 -28.06
N GLY A 225 -13.12 13.85 -27.41
CA GLY A 225 -12.70 13.73 -26.01
C GLY A 225 -11.59 12.70 -25.78
N GLY A 226 -10.86 12.34 -26.85
CA GLY A 226 -9.89 11.24 -26.85
C GLY A 226 -8.87 11.30 -25.72
N PRO A 227 -8.19 12.43 -25.47
CA PRO A 227 -7.23 12.56 -24.36
C PRO A 227 -7.83 12.31 -22.98
N ALA A 228 -9.07 12.77 -22.75
CA ALA A 228 -9.72 12.60 -21.47
C ALA A 228 -10.22 11.16 -21.28
N LYS A 229 -10.75 10.54 -22.34
CA LYS A 229 -11.08 9.10 -22.35
C LYS A 229 -9.84 8.22 -22.16
N ALA A 230 -8.73 8.59 -22.80
CA ALA A 230 -7.46 7.91 -22.66
C ALA A 230 -6.92 8.02 -21.24
N SER A 231 -7.05 9.18 -20.59
CA SER A 231 -6.75 9.36 -19.15
C SER A 231 -7.54 8.39 -18.29
N VAL A 232 -8.87 8.32 -18.42
CA VAL A 232 -9.71 7.40 -17.62
C VAL A 232 -9.25 5.94 -17.75
N ILE A 233 -8.99 5.47 -18.99
CA ILE A 233 -8.54 4.09 -19.21
C ILE A 233 -7.09 3.89 -18.74
N ALA A 234 -6.19 4.83 -18.99
CA ALA A 234 -4.80 4.74 -18.55
C ALA A 234 -4.69 4.70 -17.02
N SER A 235 -5.47 5.51 -16.30
CA SER A 235 -5.53 5.47 -14.84
C SER A 235 -6.12 4.15 -14.35
N GLY A 236 -7.12 3.59 -15.05
CA GLY A 236 -7.63 2.26 -14.74
C GLY A 236 -6.56 1.18 -14.84
N LEU A 237 -5.89 1.11 -15.98
CA LEU A 237 -4.81 0.15 -16.24
C LEU A 237 -3.61 0.33 -15.30
N THR A 238 -3.22 1.58 -15.03
CA THR A 238 -2.12 1.89 -14.11
C THR A 238 -2.53 1.57 -12.67
N GLY A 239 -3.79 1.80 -12.31
CA GLY A 239 -4.34 1.46 -11.00
C GLY A 239 -4.33 -0.04 -10.70
N MET A 240 -4.55 -0.89 -11.73
CA MET A 240 -4.38 -2.35 -11.60
C MET A 240 -2.98 -2.74 -11.14
N VAL A 241 -1.96 -1.95 -11.51
CA VAL A 241 -0.55 -2.23 -11.21
C VAL A 241 -0.09 -1.57 -9.92
N SER A 242 -0.53 -0.35 -9.63
CA SER A 242 -0.03 0.40 -8.47
C SER A 242 -0.89 0.22 -7.22
N GLY A 243 -2.20 0.02 -7.36
CA GLY A 243 -3.14 0.05 -6.22
C GLY A 243 -3.17 1.38 -5.47
N SER A 244 -2.50 2.42 -5.98
CA SER A 244 -2.25 3.69 -5.29
C SER A 244 -2.82 4.86 -6.05
N SER A 245 -3.65 5.65 -5.38
CA SER A 245 -4.29 6.83 -5.96
C SER A 245 -3.30 7.97 -6.21
N THR A 246 -2.37 8.21 -5.27
CA THR A 246 -1.34 9.25 -5.39
C THR A 246 -0.36 8.93 -6.50
N ALA A 247 0.17 7.70 -6.53
CA ALA A 247 1.09 7.26 -7.58
C ALA A 247 0.44 7.35 -8.97
N ASN A 248 -0.84 6.99 -9.07
CA ASN A 248 -1.58 7.07 -10.33
C ASN A 248 -1.71 8.52 -10.82
N VAL A 249 -2.13 9.46 -9.96
CA VAL A 249 -2.26 10.88 -10.34
C VAL A 249 -0.90 11.49 -10.71
N VAL A 250 0.18 11.12 -10.02
CA VAL A 250 1.54 11.59 -10.35
C VAL A 250 2.01 11.01 -11.68
N THR A 251 1.85 9.72 -11.90
CA THR A 251 2.36 9.04 -13.09
C THR A 251 1.52 9.34 -14.34
N VAL A 252 0.19 9.23 -14.25
CA VAL A 252 -0.71 9.43 -15.39
C VAL A 252 -0.99 10.91 -15.60
N GLY A 253 -1.26 11.66 -14.51
CA GLY A 253 -1.62 13.07 -14.55
C GLY A 253 -0.56 13.99 -15.14
N THR A 254 0.72 13.70 -14.94
CA THR A 254 1.83 14.47 -15.53
C THR A 254 1.77 14.51 -17.05
N PHE A 255 1.28 13.43 -17.69
CA PHE A 255 1.12 13.36 -19.14
C PHE A 255 -0.28 13.75 -19.61
N THR A 256 -1.32 13.33 -18.89
CA THR A 256 -2.71 13.50 -19.34
C THR A 256 -3.23 14.92 -19.15
N ILE A 257 -2.90 15.60 -18.06
CA ILE A 257 -3.40 16.94 -17.76
C ILE A 257 -2.97 17.95 -18.84
N PRO A 258 -1.70 18.03 -19.26
CA PRO A 258 -1.29 18.89 -20.36
C PRO A 258 -2.01 18.57 -21.68
N LEU A 259 -2.22 17.29 -21.99
CA LEU A 259 -2.89 16.84 -23.23
C LEU A 259 -4.38 17.18 -23.23
N MET A 260 -5.08 16.97 -22.12
CA MET A 260 -6.47 17.38 -21.94
C MET A 260 -6.63 18.89 -22.11
N LYS A 261 -5.72 19.68 -21.53
CA LYS A 261 -5.70 21.14 -21.68
C LYS A 261 -5.48 21.57 -23.14
N LYS A 262 -4.51 20.96 -23.84
CA LYS A 262 -4.28 21.21 -25.28
C LYS A 262 -5.49 20.87 -26.14
N ALA A 263 -6.26 19.85 -25.75
CA ALA A 263 -7.48 19.45 -26.43
C ALA A 263 -8.69 20.36 -26.15
N GLY A 264 -8.56 21.34 -25.25
CA GLY A 264 -9.59 22.35 -24.97
C GLY A 264 -10.31 22.21 -23.62
N LEU A 265 -9.90 21.28 -22.74
CA LEU A 265 -10.44 21.23 -21.38
C LEU A 265 -9.83 22.34 -20.51
N SER A 266 -10.64 22.88 -19.59
CA SER A 266 -10.14 23.82 -18.59
C SER A 266 -9.19 23.12 -17.61
N ARG A 267 -8.30 23.89 -16.97
CA ARG A 267 -7.34 23.36 -15.97
C ARG A 267 -8.07 22.59 -14.87
N THR A 268 -9.16 23.15 -14.36
CA THR A 268 -9.98 22.55 -13.30
C THR A 268 -10.61 21.24 -13.74
N LYS A 269 -11.16 21.17 -14.96
CA LYS A 269 -11.79 19.93 -15.46
C LYS A 269 -10.74 18.85 -15.72
N ALA A 270 -9.60 19.21 -16.31
CA ALA A 270 -8.51 18.26 -16.55
C ALA A 270 -8.00 17.67 -15.22
N GLY A 271 -7.78 18.49 -14.19
CA GLY A 271 -7.40 18.02 -12.86
C GLY A 271 -8.49 17.15 -12.20
N ALA A 272 -9.75 17.58 -12.26
CA ALA A 272 -10.87 16.83 -11.68
C ALA A 272 -11.06 15.44 -12.31
N ILE A 273 -10.92 15.34 -13.65
CA ILE A 273 -11.00 14.06 -14.36
C ILE A 273 -9.87 13.13 -13.93
N GLU A 274 -8.64 13.65 -13.87
CA GLU A 274 -7.48 12.85 -13.47
C GLU A 274 -7.57 12.40 -12.01
N VAL A 275 -7.97 13.27 -11.09
CA VAL A 275 -8.17 12.91 -9.67
C VAL A 275 -9.27 11.86 -9.54
N ALA A 276 -10.41 12.03 -10.22
CA ALA A 276 -11.49 11.06 -10.18
C ALA A 276 -11.07 9.69 -10.75
N ALA A 277 -10.30 9.68 -11.84
CA ALA A 277 -9.78 8.45 -12.44
C ALA A 277 -8.72 7.79 -11.57
N GLY A 278 -7.76 8.56 -11.05
CA GLY A 278 -6.66 8.08 -10.23
C GLY A 278 -7.11 7.51 -8.87
N VAL A 279 -8.09 8.15 -8.21
CA VAL A 279 -8.67 7.65 -6.95
C VAL A 279 -9.30 6.27 -7.13
N ASN A 280 -9.98 6.03 -8.26
CA ASN A 280 -10.55 4.72 -8.57
C ASN A 280 -9.48 3.62 -8.74
N GLY A 281 -8.20 3.95 -8.85
CA GLY A 281 -7.09 3.00 -8.87
C GLY A 281 -7.02 2.13 -7.61
N GLN A 282 -7.42 2.66 -6.45
CA GLN A 282 -7.50 1.88 -5.20
C GLN A 282 -8.61 0.82 -5.20
N LEU A 283 -9.64 1.01 -6.03
CA LEU A 283 -10.74 0.05 -6.17
C LEU A 283 -10.45 -1.02 -7.22
N MET A 284 -9.57 -0.73 -8.17
CA MET A 284 -9.36 -1.56 -9.36
C MET A 284 -8.54 -2.82 -9.04
N PRO A 285 -9.09 -4.04 -9.23
CA PRO A 285 -8.34 -5.30 -9.14
C PRO A 285 -7.21 -5.41 -10.17
N PRO A 286 -6.14 -6.21 -9.97
CA PRO A 286 -5.99 -7.19 -8.88
C PRO A 286 -5.26 -6.67 -7.64
N ILE A 287 -4.53 -5.55 -7.72
CA ILE A 287 -3.67 -5.10 -6.61
C ILE A 287 -4.46 -4.32 -5.55
N MET A 288 -5.36 -3.43 -5.98
CA MET A 288 -6.22 -2.62 -5.11
C MET A 288 -5.46 -1.82 -4.02
N GLY A 289 -6.18 -0.97 -3.30
CA GLY A 289 -5.63 -0.17 -2.19
C GLY A 289 -5.73 -0.89 -0.84
N ALA A 290 -5.06 -0.34 0.17
CA ALA A 290 -4.99 -0.91 1.52
C ALA A 290 -6.35 -1.21 2.17
N ALA A 291 -7.39 -0.45 1.82
CA ALA A 291 -8.75 -0.64 2.33
C ALA A 291 -9.36 -2.00 1.95
N ALA A 292 -8.98 -2.59 0.81
CA ALA A 292 -9.45 -3.90 0.39
C ALA A 292 -9.06 -5.00 1.38
N PHE A 293 -7.87 -4.88 1.98
CA PHE A 293 -7.38 -5.83 2.99
C PHE A 293 -8.12 -5.69 4.32
N ILE A 294 -8.45 -4.46 4.71
CA ILE A 294 -9.29 -4.19 5.88
C ILE A 294 -10.68 -4.80 5.68
N ILE A 295 -11.26 -4.71 4.48
CA ILE A 295 -12.55 -5.34 4.18
C ILE A 295 -12.46 -6.87 4.28
N ALA A 296 -11.39 -7.48 3.74
CA ALA A 296 -11.19 -8.93 3.82
C ALA A 296 -11.13 -9.41 5.28
N GLU A 297 -10.43 -8.66 6.13
CA GLU A 297 -10.35 -8.89 7.57
C GLU A 297 -11.72 -8.85 8.24
N PHE A 298 -12.43 -7.73 8.10
CA PHE A 298 -13.72 -7.51 8.79
C PHE A 298 -14.78 -8.52 8.36
N LEU A 299 -14.73 -8.99 7.11
CA LEU A 299 -15.67 -9.98 6.59
C LEU A 299 -15.23 -11.43 6.86
N GLY A 300 -14.01 -11.64 7.38
CA GLY A 300 -13.44 -12.99 7.54
C GLY A 300 -13.35 -13.77 6.24
N MET A 301 -13.19 -13.07 5.10
CA MET A 301 -13.13 -13.68 3.77
C MET A 301 -11.73 -13.55 3.16
N THR A 302 -11.43 -14.38 2.16
CA THR A 302 -10.17 -14.26 1.43
C THR A 302 -10.12 -12.95 0.64
N TYR A 303 -8.92 -12.39 0.47
CA TYR A 303 -8.71 -11.23 -0.39
C TYR A 303 -9.25 -11.45 -1.82
N THR A 304 -9.08 -12.66 -2.36
CA THR A 304 -9.61 -13.04 -3.68
C THR A 304 -11.12 -12.82 -3.77
N ASN A 305 -11.88 -13.14 -2.72
CA ASN A 305 -13.33 -12.90 -2.72
C ASN A 305 -13.65 -11.40 -2.76
N VAL A 306 -12.93 -10.59 -1.98
CA VAL A 306 -13.09 -9.12 -1.99
C VAL A 306 -12.71 -8.54 -3.35
N MET A 307 -11.60 -8.99 -3.91
CA MET A 307 -11.11 -8.60 -5.23
C MET A 307 -12.13 -8.92 -6.33
N MET A 308 -12.66 -10.14 -6.36
CA MET A 308 -13.69 -10.56 -7.32
C MET A 308 -14.98 -9.76 -7.15
N ALA A 309 -15.39 -9.48 -5.92
CA ALA A 309 -16.56 -8.65 -5.63
C ALA A 309 -16.35 -7.19 -6.10
N ALA A 310 -15.12 -6.67 -6.03
CA ALA A 310 -14.79 -5.30 -6.43
C ALA A 310 -14.75 -5.09 -7.96
N VAL A 311 -14.67 -6.15 -8.77
CA VAL A 311 -14.66 -6.05 -10.25
C VAL A 311 -15.87 -5.25 -10.75
N ILE A 312 -17.09 -5.63 -10.34
CA ILE A 312 -18.31 -4.98 -10.84
C ILE A 312 -18.35 -3.49 -10.46
N PRO A 313 -18.16 -3.09 -9.17
CA PRO A 313 -18.05 -1.69 -8.78
C PRO A 313 -16.94 -0.93 -9.52
N ALA A 314 -15.75 -1.53 -9.65
CA ALA A 314 -14.63 -0.89 -10.34
C ALA A 314 -14.98 -0.56 -11.79
N PHE A 315 -15.48 -1.54 -12.55
CA PHE A 315 -15.90 -1.32 -13.93
C PHE A 315 -17.04 -0.30 -14.02
N ALA A 316 -18.02 -0.33 -13.12
CA ALA A 316 -19.10 0.65 -13.10
C ALA A 316 -18.58 2.08 -12.85
N CYS A 317 -17.65 2.29 -11.92
CA CYS A 317 -17.03 3.58 -11.63
C CYS A 317 -16.26 4.13 -12.85
N TYR A 318 -15.40 3.32 -13.46
CA TYR A 318 -14.64 3.75 -14.65
C TYR A 318 -15.52 3.97 -15.87
N LEU A 319 -16.52 3.12 -16.09
CA LEU A 319 -17.48 3.28 -17.18
C LEU A 319 -18.29 4.57 -17.02
N SER A 320 -18.79 4.83 -15.80
CA SER A 320 -19.51 6.06 -15.48
C SER A 320 -18.65 7.30 -15.73
N LEU A 321 -17.40 7.28 -15.26
CA LEU A 321 -16.46 8.39 -15.50
C LEU A 321 -16.17 8.57 -17.00
N PHE A 322 -16.00 7.47 -17.74
CA PHE A 322 -15.81 7.50 -19.19
C PHE A 322 -17.00 8.16 -19.90
N PHE A 323 -18.23 7.83 -19.50
CA PHE A 323 -19.45 8.46 -20.04
C PHE A 323 -19.54 9.94 -19.70
N ILE A 324 -19.28 10.33 -18.45
CA ILE A 324 -19.29 11.73 -18.01
C ILE A 324 -18.30 12.55 -18.83
N VAL A 325 -17.06 12.06 -18.96
CA VAL A 325 -16.02 12.69 -19.76
C VAL A 325 -16.41 12.79 -21.23
N HIS A 326 -17.09 11.76 -21.77
CA HIS A 326 -17.59 11.81 -23.13
C HIS A 326 -18.64 12.90 -23.31
N LEU A 327 -19.66 12.96 -22.45
CA LEU A 327 -20.72 13.96 -22.50
C LEU A 327 -20.17 15.38 -22.33
N GLU A 328 -19.19 15.57 -21.45
CA GLU A 328 -18.53 16.85 -21.25
C GLU A 328 -17.74 17.29 -22.49
N SER A 329 -17.03 16.35 -23.11
CA SER A 329 -16.34 16.60 -24.39
C SER A 329 -17.33 16.88 -25.51
N VAL A 330 -18.55 16.34 -25.43
CA VAL A 330 -19.63 16.63 -26.37
C VAL A 330 -20.17 18.05 -26.15
N LYS A 331 -20.49 18.40 -24.92
CA LYS A 331 -20.95 19.74 -24.54
C LYS A 331 -19.97 20.84 -24.98
N LEU A 332 -18.67 20.59 -24.87
CA LEU A 332 -17.61 21.54 -25.24
C LEU A 332 -17.23 21.54 -26.73
N GLY A 333 -17.84 20.69 -27.56
CA GLY A 333 -17.52 20.66 -28.99
C GLY A 333 -16.10 20.14 -29.31
N LEU A 334 -15.44 19.44 -28.38
CA LEU A 334 -14.05 19.02 -28.55
C LEU A 334 -13.91 18.03 -29.72
N LYS A 335 -12.77 18.10 -30.40
CA LYS A 335 -12.40 17.16 -31.47
C LYS A 335 -11.27 16.24 -31.01
N GLY A 336 -11.07 15.14 -31.72
CA GLY A 336 -9.91 14.28 -31.49
C GLY A 336 -8.61 14.95 -31.92
N ILE A 337 -7.49 14.49 -31.37
CA ILE A 337 -6.16 14.98 -31.79
C ILE A 337 -5.75 14.26 -33.08
N ASN A 338 -5.12 15.00 -34.01
CA ASN A 338 -4.63 14.44 -35.27
C ASN A 338 -3.58 13.34 -35.04
N GLN A 339 -3.69 12.30 -35.86
CA GLN A 339 -3.06 10.99 -35.68
C GLN A 339 -1.54 10.94 -36.02
N SER A 340 -0.95 12.07 -36.42
CA SER A 340 0.42 12.13 -36.95
C SER A 340 1.54 11.91 -35.91
N GLU A 341 1.21 11.87 -34.62
CA GLU A 341 2.18 11.65 -33.52
C GLU A 341 2.13 10.24 -32.90
N PHE A 342 1.18 9.38 -33.27
CA PHE A 342 1.04 8.06 -32.62
C PHE A 342 1.55 6.92 -33.53
N HIS A 343 2.55 6.19 -33.03
CA HIS A 343 3.04 4.96 -33.65
C HIS A 343 1.89 3.96 -33.93
N SER A 344 2.10 3.07 -34.92
CA SER A 344 1.13 2.02 -35.27
C SER A 344 0.55 1.34 -34.04
N ARG A 345 -0.78 1.41 -33.88
CA ARG A 345 -1.54 0.82 -32.76
C ARG A 345 -1.14 -0.63 -32.49
N PHE A 346 -0.95 -1.38 -33.57
CA PHE A 346 -0.54 -2.78 -33.52
C PHE A 346 0.88 -2.92 -32.95
N LYS A 347 1.81 -2.04 -33.35
CA LYS A 347 3.18 -2.04 -32.83
C LYS A 347 3.23 -1.73 -31.34
N ILE A 348 2.46 -0.73 -30.89
CA ILE A 348 2.34 -0.41 -29.45
C ILE A 348 1.78 -1.62 -28.71
N PHE A 349 0.63 -2.14 -29.13
CA PHE A 349 0.00 -3.30 -28.50
C PHE A 349 0.95 -4.50 -28.35
N VAL A 350 1.59 -4.93 -29.45
CA VAL A 350 2.53 -6.06 -29.46
C VAL A 350 3.74 -5.80 -28.58
N SER A 351 4.26 -4.57 -28.55
CA SER A 351 5.47 -4.22 -27.79
C SER A 351 5.32 -4.30 -26.26
N GLY A 352 4.09 -4.44 -25.73
CA GLY A 352 3.86 -4.58 -24.29
C GLY A 352 2.86 -5.66 -23.92
N LEU A 353 2.67 -6.67 -24.78
CA LEU A 353 1.87 -7.85 -24.44
C LEU A 353 2.36 -8.53 -23.15
N HIS A 354 3.66 -8.46 -22.87
CA HIS A 354 4.27 -8.98 -21.64
C HIS A 354 3.89 -8.20 -20.37
N TYR A 355 3.37 -6.98 -20.49
CA TYR A 355 2.80 -6.22 -19.37
C TYR A 355 1.33 -6.57 -19.10
N ILE A 356 0.63 -7.12 -20.10
CA ILE A 356 -0.79 -7.50 -19.99
C ILE A 356 -0.94 -8.93 -19.48
N THR A 357 -0.09 -9.86 -19.93
CA THR A 357 -0.15 -11.29 -19.58
C THR A 357 -0.24 -11.60 -18.08
N PRO A 358 0.40 -10.81 -17.19
CA PRO A 358 0.37 -11.07 -15.75
C PRO A 358 -0.80 -10.43 -14.98
N ILE A 359 -1.60 -9.58 -15.63
CA ILE A 359 -2.80 -8.91 -15.06
C ILE A 359 -4.03 -9.73 -15.45
#